data_AF-A0A9W8Z055-F1
#
_entry.id   AF-A0A9W8Z055-F1
#
_cell.length_a   1.000
_cell.length_b   1.000
_cell.length_c   1.000
_cell.angle_alpha   90.00
_cell.angle_beta   90.00
_cell.angle_gamma   90.00
#
_symmetry.space_group_name_H-M   'P 1'
#
loop_
_entity.id
_entity.type
_entity.pdbx_description
1 polymer ?
#
loop_
_entity_poly.entity_id
_entity_poly.type
_entity_poly.pdbx_seq_one_letter_code
_entity_poly.pdbx_strand_id
1 'polypeptide(L)'
;MIPSNSTVYEINPWEIGTFDPPTAAFAPLQYVGSGFRAGTIPKDESCISGFDNAGFVVGTSSSLFNQAYLQINKTEIPRQVQDYLTNKLGEIGQENKDVSNWVNPFYQYKEENNTNANSKILSLVDGGEDLQNIPLHPLLQPLRKLDVIFAVDGSADTAFPGAYWPNGTALLATYQRSLLKTELGLPFPSIPDQNTFVNLGLNSQPTFFGCDAKNLTEPSPLIVYIPNHPYTYNSNISTFQLETNNTERDSIIQNGYNVATRGNGTLDKDWPSCLGVR
;
A
#
# COMPACT_ATOMS: atom_id res chain seq x y z
N MET A 1 6.53 -5.12 -10.62
CA MET A 1 6.32 -3.67 -10.74
C MET A 1 5.34 -3.40 -11.85
N ILE A 2 4.22 -2.77 -11.49
CA ILE A 2 3.16 -2.38 -12.42
C ILE A 2 3.27 -0.89 -12.75
N PRO A 3 2.64 -0.40 -13.83
CA PRO A 3 2.62 1.02 -14.16
C PRO A 3 2.01 1.89 -13.05
N SER A 4 2.57 3.08 -12.81
CA SER A 4 2.11 4.03 -11.78
C SER A 4 0.73 4.64 -12.05
N ASN A 5 0.18 4.45 -13.25
CA ASN A 5 -1.16 4.85 -13.63
C ASN A 5 -2.19 3.70 -13.53
N SER A 6 -1.83 2.58 -12.92
CA SER A 6 -2.77 1.47 -12.69
C SER A 6 -3.92 1.89 -11.77
N THR A 7 -5.10 1.31 -11.97
CA THR A 7 -6.30 1.57 -11.14
C THR A 7 -6.08 1.03 -9.73
N VAL A 8 -6.24 1.88 -8.71
CA VAL A 8 -6.15 1.44 -7.31
C VAL A 8 -7.54 1.00 -6.84
N TYR A 9 -7.65 -0.26 -6.43
CA TYR A 9 -8.86 -0.79 -5.81
C TYR A 9 -8.76 -0.73 -4.30
N GLU A 10 -9.82 -0.22 -3.67
CA GLU A 10 -10.02 -0.26 -2.24
C GLU A 10 -10.96 -1.41 -1.88
N ILE A 11 -10.64 -2.08 -0.77
CA ILE A 11 -11.51 -3.05 -0.12
C ILE A 11 -11.70 -2.59 1.33
N ASN A 12 -12.94 -2.42 1.75
CA ASN A 12 -13.32 -2.14 3.13
C ASN A 12 -14.46 -3.10 3.55
N PRO A 13 -14.88 -3.15 4.84
CA PRO A 13 -15.89 -4.11 5.29
C PRO A 13 -17.24 -4.05 4.58
N TRP A 14 -17.53 -2.98 3.83
CA TRP A 14 -18.81 -2.76 3.17
C TRP A 14 -18.73 -2.98 1.66
N GLU A 15 -17.63 -2.60 1.03
CA GLU A 15 -17.52 -2.51 -0.42
C GLU A 15 -16.11 -2.76 -0.95
N ILE A 16 -16.06 -3.16 -2.21
CA ILE A 16 -14.87 -3.21 -3.05
C ILE A 16 -15.08 -2.30 -4.25
N GLY A 17 -14.08 -1.51 -4.62
CA GLY A 17 -14.18 -0.65 -5.78
C GLY A 17 -13.04 0.30 -5.92
N THR A 18 -13.25 1.32 -6.73
CA THR A 18 -12.23 2.32 -7.02
C THR A 18 -12.87 3.67 -7.24
N PHE A 19 -12.21 4.71 -6.77
CA PHE A 19 -12.54 6.08 -7.13
C PHE A 19 -12.05 6.40 -8.55
N ASP A 20 -11.05 5.67 -9.06
CA ASP A 20 -10.39 6.03 -10.31
C ASP A 20 -11.29 5.74 -11.53
N PRO A 21 -11.46 6.71 -12.44
CA PRO A 21 -12.10 6.45 -13.72
C PRO A 21 -11.23 5.49 -14.57
N PRO A 22 -11.82 4.74 -15.51
CA PRO A 22 -13.21 4.81 -15.98
C PRO A 22 -14.22 4.03 -15.11
N THR A 23 -13.76 3.15 -14.22
CA THR A 23 -14.67 2.37 -13.34
C THR A 23 -15.40 3.32 -12.39
N ALA A 24 -14.67 4.03 -11.52
CA ALA A 24 -15.21 5.01 -10.57
C ALA A 24 -16.52 4.54 -9.92
N ALA A 25 -16.48 3.36 -9.28
CA ALA A 25 -17.64 2.68 -8.72
C ALA A 25 -17.23 1.69 -7.64
N PHE A 26 -18.19 1.37 -6.79
CA PHE A 26 -18.08 0.43 -5.69
C PHE A 26 -19.22 -0.58 -5.74
N ALA A 27 -18.94 -1.79 -5.28
CA ALA A 27 -19.90 -2.88 -5.17
C ALA A 27 -19.90 -3.43 -3.75
N PRO A 28 -21.06 -3.88 -3.23
CA PRO A 28 -21.14 -4.46 -1.89
C PRO A 28 -20.23 -5.68 -1.76
N LEU A 29 -19.28 -5.62 -0.81
CA LEU A 29 -18.28 -6.66 -0.62
C LEU A 29 -18.94 -8.00 -0.28
N GLN A 30 -19.99 -7.97 0.54
CA GLN A 30 -20.79 -9.14 0.92
C GLN A 30 -21.28 -9.96 -0.29
N TYR A 31 -21.54 -9.31 -1.43
CA TYR A 31 -22.12 -9.94 -2.61
C TYR A 31 -21.15 -10.11 -3.78
N VAL A 32 -19.88 -9.75 -3.62
CA VAL A 32 -18.90 -9.70 -4.73
C VAL A 32 -18.75 -11.03 -5.48
N GLY A 33 -19.05 -12.17 -4.85
CA GLY A 33 -19.05 -13.49 -5.49
C GLY A 33 -20.21 -13.72 -6.48
N SER A 34 -21.16 -12.80 -6.58
CA SER A 34 -22.36 -12.91 -7.43
C SER A 34 -22.09 -12.53 -8.89
N GLY A 35 -22.94 -12.99 -9.80
CA GLY A 35 -22.88 -12.62 -11.22
C GLY A 35 -23.43 -11.23 -11.52
N PHE A 36 -22.72 -10.17 -11.11
CA PHE A 36 -23.10 -8.81 -11.48
C PHE A 36 -23.08 -8.62 -13.01
N ARG A 37 -24.05 -7.84 -13.50
CA ARG A 37 -24.16 -7.39 -14.90
C ARG A 37 -24.68 -5.96 -14.90
N ALA A 38 -23.94 -5.05 -15.54
CA ALA A 38 -24.32 -3.66 -15.68
C ALA A 38 -24.67 -2.98 -14.33
N GLY A 39 -23.92 -3.31 -13.28
CA GLY A 39 -24.08 -2.73 -11.95
C GLY A 39 -25.19 -3.36 -11.09
N THR A 40 -25.84 -4.43 -11.54
CA THR A 40 -26.88 -5.14 -10.77
C THR A 40 -26.72 -6.65 -10.83
N ILE A 41 -27.29 -7.38 -9.88
CA ILE A 41 -27.40 -8.84 -9.97
C ILE A 41 -28.76 -9.16 -10.65
N PRO A 42 -28.79 -9.93 -11.75
CA PRO A 42 -30.03 -10.30 -12.43
C PRO A 42 -31.04 -10.98 -11.49
N LYS A 43 -32.34 -10.71 -11.70
CA LYS A 43 -33.42 -11.22 -10.82
C LYS A 43 -33.55 -12.75 -10.81
N ASP A 44 -33.08 -13.39 -11.88
CA ASP A 44 -33.06 -14.84 -12.07
C ASP A 44 -31.79 -15.50 -11.50
N GLU A 45 -30.83 -14.71 -11.01
CA GLU A 45 -29.62 -15.20 -10.36
C GLU A 45 -29.72 -15.06 -8.82
N SER A 46 -29.07 -15.98 -8.11
CA SER A 46 -28.97 -15.93 -6.65
C SER A 46 -27.79 -15.04 -6.22
N CYS A 47 -28.00 -14.25 -5.17
CA CYS A 47 -26.91 -13.52 -4.52
C CYS A 47 -25.99 -14.51 -3.78
N ILE A 48 -24.69 -14.44 -4.04
CA ILE A 48 -23.66 -15.26 -3.42
C ILE A 48 -22.94 -14.41 -2.37
N SER A 49 -22.84 -14.93 -1.14
CA SER A 49 -22.10 -14.32 -0.04
C SER A 49 -21.00 -15.22 0.51
N GLY A 50 -20.02 -14.65 1.22
CA GLY A 50 -18.93 -15.39 1.85
C GLY A 50 -17.70 -15.59 0.95
N PHE A 51 -17.70 -15.01 -0.25
CA PHE A 51 -16.51 -14.94 -1.11
C PHE A 51 -15.44 -14.00 -0.54
N ASP A 52 -15.88 -13.00 0.23
CA ASP A 52 -15.11 -11.97 0.92
C ASP A 52 -14.36 -12.47 2.17
N ASN A 53 -13.85 -13.71 2.11
CA ASN A 53 -13.04 -14.26 3.19
C ASN A 53 -11.84 -13.35 3.49
N ALA A 54 -11.64 -13.00 4.76
CA ALA A 54 -10.56 -12.09 5.17
C ALA A 54 -9.17 -12.58 4.74
N GLY A 55 -8.92 -13.90 4.75
CA GLY A 55 -7.66 -14.47 4.26
C GLY A 55 -7.46 -14.27 2.76
N PHE A 56 -8.54 -14.28 1.97
CA PHE A 56 -8.48 -13.99 0.53
C PHE A 56 -8.28 -12.50 0.24
N VAL A 57 -8.94 -11.61 1.01
CA VAL A 57 -8.71 -10.16 0.95
C VAL A 57 -7.25 -9.82 1.28
N VAL A 58 -6.73 -10.34 2.39
CA VAL A 58 -5.34 -10.13 2.81
C VAL A 58 -4.37 -10.75 1.80
N GLY A 59 -4.65 -11.97 1.34
CA GLY A 59 -3.84 -12.63 0.31
C GLY A 59 -3.80 -11.87 -1.02
N THR A 60 -4.90 -11.19 -1.39
CA THR A 60 -4.94 -10.29 -2.55
C THR A 60 -4.03 -9.09 -2.35
N SER A 61 -4.14 -8.43 -1.20
CA SER A 61 -3.32 -7.26 -0.88
C SER A 61 -1.83 -7.57 -0.74
N SER A 62 -1.47 -8.84 -0.53
CA SER A 62 -0.11 -9.32 -0.35
C SER A 62 0.33 -10.30 -1.45
N SER A 63 -0.27 -10.21 -2.65
CA SER A 63 0.07 -11.09 -3.77
C SER A 63 1.40 -10.72 -4.44
N LEU A 64 2.41 -10.36 -3.65
CA LEU A 64 3.78 -9.96 -4.03
C LEU A 64 4.58 -11.09 -4.72
N PHE A 65 3.93 -12.20 -5.07
CA PHE A 65 4.55 -13.44 -5.53
C PHE A 65 5.46 -13.23 -6.75
N ASN A 66 5.09 -12.32 -7.65
CA ASN A 66 5.91 -11.93 -8.80
C ASN A 66 7.24 -11.28 -8.39
N GLN A 67 7.18 -10.31 -7.48
CA GLN A 67 8.39 -9.62 -7.04
C GLN A 67 9.25 -10.51 -6.16
N ALA A 68 8.61 -11.28 -5.27
CA ALA A 68 9.27 -12.27 -4.43
C ALA A 68 10.07 -13.28 -5.25
N TYR A 69 9.47 -13.86 -6.29
CA TYR A 69 10.13 -14.81 -7.19
C TYR A 69 11.34 -14.21 -7.90
N LEU A 70 11.23 -12.99 -8.43
CA LEU A 70 12.33 -12.30 -9.11
C LEU A 70 13.49 -11.93 -8.18
N GLN A 71 13.20 -11.72 -6.89
CA GLN A 71 14.20 -11.33 -5.89
C GLN A 71 14.83 -12.52 -5.17
N ILE A 72 14.15 -13.68 -5.11
CA ILE A 72 14.66 -14.88 -4.42
C ILE A 72 15.98 -15.40 -4.98
N ASN A 73 16.18 -15.25 -6.30
CA ASN A 73 17.44 -15.60 -6.94
C ASN A 73 18.60 -14.66 -6.57
N LYS A 74 18.30 -13.51 -5.97
CA LYS A 74 19.28 -12.47 -5.58
C LYS A 74 19.52 -12.38 -4.08
N THR A 75 18.75 -13.12 -3.26
CA THR A 75 18.90 -13.15 -1.80
C THR A 75 19.85 -14.26 -1.35
N GLU A 76 20.71 -13.96 -0.37
CA GLU A 76 21.62 -14.92 0.28
C GLU A 76 20.87 -15.78 1.32
N ILE A 77 19.86 -16.55 0.88
CA ILE A 77 19.16 -17.53 1.72
C ILE A 77 19.78 -18.94 1.54
N PRO A 78 19.67 -19.84 2.55
CA PRO A 78 20.15 -21.21 2.42
C PRO A 78 19.53 -21.91 1.20
N ARG A 79 20.35 -22.63 0.42
CA ARG A 79 19.91 -23.25 -0.85
C ARG A 79 18.67 -24.14 -0.71
N GLN A 80 18.51 -24.88 0.39
CA GLN A 80 17.32 -25.72 0.57
C GLN A 80 16.02 -24.89 0.69
N VAL A 81 16.09 -23.72 1.32
CA VAL A 81 14.97 -22.79 1.43
C VAL A 81 14.74 -22.10 0.08
N GLN A 82 15.82 -21.72 -0.60
CA GLN A 82 15.77 -21.16 -1.94
C GLN A 82 15.11 -22.14 -2.92
N ASP A 83 15.48 -23.42 -2.91
CA ASP A 83 14.93 -24.45 -3.80
C ASP A 83 13.46 -24.75 -3.48
N TYR A 84 13.08 -24.83 -2.20
CA TYR A 84 11.68 -25.00 -1.80
C TYR A 84 10.82 -23.81 -2.25
N LEU A 85 11.27 -22.58 -1.97
CA LEU A 85 10.55 -21.37 -2.36
C LEU A 85 10.54 -21.20 -3.88
N THR A 86 11.65 -21.45 -4.58
CA THR A 86 11.73 -21.35 -6.05
C THR A 86 10.84 -22.38 -6.72
N ASN A 87 10.75 -23.61 -6.19
CA ASN A 87 9.83 -24.61 -6.72
C ASN A 87 8.37 -24.23 -6.46
N LYS A 88 8.03 -23.78 -5.25
CA LYS A 88 6.66 -23.33 -4.92
C LYS A 88 6.25 -22.09 -5.69
N LEU A 89 7.14 -21.11 -5.82
CA LEU A 89 6.91 -19.87 -6.55
C LEU A 89 6.97 -20.09 -8.06
N GLY A 90 7.77 -21.04 -8.56
CA GLY A 90 7.81 -21.45 -9.96
C GLY A 90 6.51 -22.16 -10.37
N GLU A 91 5.95 -23.01 -9.49
CA GLU A 91 4.60 -23.59 -9.66
C GLU A 91 3.51 -22.50 -9.72
N ILE A 92 3.61 -21.46 -8.88
CA ILE A 92 2.67 -20.33 -8.86
C ILE A 92 2.84 -19.42 -10.10
N GLY A 93 4.08 -19.14 -10.51
CA GLY A 93 4.41 -18.25 -11.62
C GLY A 93 4.12 -18.84 -13.00
N GLN A 94 4.23 -20.15 -13.20
CA GLN A 94 3.90 -20.80 -14.48
C GLN A 94 2.38 -20.89 -14.75
N GLU A 95 1.53 -20.67 -13.75
CA GLU A 95 0.07 -20.81 -13.85
C GLU A 95 -0.68 -19.46 -13.94
N ASN A 96 -0.01 -18.31 -14.09
CA ASN A 96 -0.61 -16.97 -13.95
C ASN A 96 -1.38 -16.80 -12.61
N LYS A 97 -0.87 -17.43 -11.53
CA LYS A 97 -1.40 -17.32 -10.16
C LYS A 97 -0.72 -16.20 -9.35
N ASP A 98 -0.10 -15.29 -10.06
CA ASP A 98 0.53 -14.08 -9.56
C ASP A 98 -0.46 -12.93 -9.30
N VAL A 99 -1.68 -13.09 -9.79
CA VAL A 99 -2.81 -12.19 -9.58
C VAL A 99 -3.91 -12.88 -8.80
N SER A 100 -4.64 -12.12 -8.00
CA SER A 100 -5.84 -12.60 -7.31
C SER A 100 -7.06 -12.37 -8.19
N ASN A 101 -7.73 -13.45 -8.55
CA ASN A 101 -8.90 -13.42 -9.44
C ASN A 101 -10.19 -13.29 -8.63
N TRP A 102 -10.79 -12.11 -8.67
CA TRP A 102 -12.09 -11.83 -8.08
C TRP A 102 -13.19 -12.03 -9.12
N VAL A 103 -14.38 -12.47 -8.68
CA VAL A 103 -15.59 -12.32 -9.51
C VAL A 103 -15.79 -10.83 -9.73
N ASN A 104 -15.89 -10.40 -10.99
CA ASN A 104 -15.90 -8.98 -11.32
C ASN A 104 -17.28 -8.35 -11.09
N PRO A 105 -17.47 -7.49 -10.07
CA PRO A 105 -18.75 -6.81 -9.89
C PRO A 105 -19.00 -5.70 -10.93
N PHE A 106 -17.97 -5.32 -11.70
CA PHE A 106 -18.03 -4.29 -12.74
C PHE A 106 -18.24 -4.85 -14.14
N TYR A 107 -18.56 -6.14 -14.26
CA TYR A 107 -18.88 -6.75 -15.55
C TYR A 107 -20.07 -6.03 -16.20
N GLN A 108 -19.90 -5.63 -17.45
CA GLN A 108 -20.84 -4.84 -18.24
C GLN A 108 -21.21 -3.47 -17.66
N TYR A 109 -20.48 -2.98 -16.67
CA TYR A 109 -20.71 -1.65 -16.09
C TYR A 109 -19.90 -0.60 -16.86
N LYS A 110 -20.58 0.40 -17.44
CA LYS A 110 -19.97 1.44 -18.30
C LYS A 110 -19.14 0.84 -19.45
N GLU A 111 -19.72 -0.09 -20.22
CA GLU A 111 -19.03 -0.83 -21.29
C GLU A 111 -18.27 0.04 -22.30
N GLU A 112 -18.72 1.27 -22.53
CA GLU A 112 -18.11 2.19 -23.50
C GLU A 112 -16.67 2.59 -23.13
N ASN A 113 -16.33 2.66 -21.84
CA ASN A 113 -15.02 3.13 -21.40
C ASN A 113 -14.37 2.31 -20.28
N ASN A 114 -15.12 1.49 -19.55
CA ASN A 114 -14.59 0.71 -18.45
C ASN A 114 -13.82 -0.51 -18.98
N THR A 115 -12.51 -0.51 -18.77
CA THR A 115 -11.60 -1.59 -19.18
C THR A 115 -11.96 -2.94 -18.56
N ASN A 116 -12.61 -2.94 -17.38
CA ASN A 116 -13.05 -4.16 -16.70
C ASN A 116 -14.43 -4.64 -17.15
N ALA A 117 -15.18 -3.88 -17.95
CA ALA A 117 -16.56 -4.25 -18.30
C ALA A 117 -16.66 -5.53 -19.14
N ASN A 118 -15.61 -5.89 -19.90
CA ASN A 118 -15.63 -7.03 -20.82
C ASN A 118 -15.12 -8.33 -20.22
N SER A 119 -14.71 -8.33 -18.94
CA SER A 119 -14.21 -9.53 -18.24
C SER A 119 -15.14 -9.91 -17.09
N LYS A 120 -15.38 -11.20 -16.90
CA LYS A 120 -16.06 -11.72 -15.71
C LYS A 120 -15.14 -11.82 -14.49
N ILE A 121 -13.84 -11.65 -14.70
CA ILE A 121 -12.80 -11.75 -13.68
C ILE A 121 -12.14 -10.38 -13.52
N LEU A 122 -12.03 -9.94 -12.27
CA LEU A 122 -11.26 -8.76 -11.88
C LEU A 122 -9.95 -9.27 -11.28
N SER A 123 -8.85 -9.10 -12.01
CA SER A 123 -7.51 -9.51 -11.55
C SER A 123 -6.88 -8.37 -10.77
N LEU A 124 -6.55 -8.64 -9.50
CA LEU A 124 -5.91 -7.69 -8.58
C LEU A 124 -4.53 -8.19 -8.17
N VAL A 125 -3.65 -7.25 -7.84
CA VAL A 125 -2.29 -7.52 -7.36
C VAL A 125 -2.01 -6.75 -6.06
N ASP A 126 -0.87 -7.03 -5.44
CA ASP A 126 -0.35 -6.32 -4.27
C ASP A 126 -0.29 -4.80 -4.51
N GLY A 127 -0.79 -4.03 -3.54
CA GLY A 127 -0.86 -2.57 -3.63
C GLY A 127 0.49 -1.85 -3.60
N GLY A 128 1.57 -2.51 -3.17
CA GLY A 128 2.94 -1.99 -3.22
C GLY A 128 3.63 -2.21 -4.58
N GLU A 129 3.00 -2.90 -5.52
CA GLU A 129 3.60 -3.22 -6.83
C GLU A 129 3.94 -1.99 -7.68
N ASP A 130 3.35 -0.83 -7.39
CA ASP A 130 3.60 0.45 -8.07
C ASP A 130 4.48 1.42 -7.25
N LEU A 131 5.17 0.89 -6.24
CA LEU A 131 6.00 1.60 -5.26
C LEU A 131 5.23 2.38 -4.18
N GLN A 132 3.90 2.42 -4.21
CA GLN A 132 3.09 3.07 -3.15
C GLN A 132 2.88 2.14 -1.95
N ASN A 133 3.97 1.65 -1.34
CA ASN A 133 3.92 0.73 -0.19
C ASN A 133 3.15 1.26 1.03
N ILE A 134 2.97 2.59 1.12
CA ILE A 134 2.10 3.23 2.09
C ILE A 134 0.75 3.52 1.40
N PRO A 135 -0.38 2.97 1.88
CA PRO A 135 -1.67 3.04 1.20
C PRO A 135 -2.34 4.42 1.35
N LEU A 136 -1.77 5.45 0.73
CA LEU A 136 -2.25 6.84 0.84
C LEU A 136 -3.37 7.17 -0.14
N HIS A 137 -3.38 6.57 -1.35
CA HIS A 137 -4.38 6.86 -2.38
C HIS A 137 -5.85 6.75 -1.90
N PRO A 138 -6.24 5.72 -1.12
CA PRO A 138 -7.57 5.68 -0.53
C PRO A 138 -7.85 6.88 0.42
N LEU A 139 -6.86 7.32 1.18
CA LEU A 139 -7.05 8.35 2.21
C LEU A 139 -7.13 9.77 1.63
N LEU A 140 -6.57 9.99 0.43
CA LEU A 140 -6.55 11.29 -0.24
C LEU A 140 -7.87 11.70 -0.90
N GLN A 141 -8.87 10.83 -0.87
CA GLN A 141 -10.15 11.08 -1.54
C GLN A 141 -10.85 12.29 -0.89
N PRO A 142 -11.17 13.36 -1.66
CA PRO A 142 -11.74 14.59 -1.10
C PRO A 142 -13.03 14.36 -0.29
N LEU A 143 -13.81 13.34 -0.65
CA LEU A 143 -15.03 12.94 0.07
C LEU A 143 -14.77 12.51 1.52
N ARG A 144 -13.54 12.09 1.86
CA ARG A 144 -13.15 11.68 3.22
C ARG A 144 -12.82 12.85 4.14
N LYS A 145 -12.50 14.02 3.57
CA LYS A 145 -12.23 15.25 4.32
C LYS A 145 -11.23 15.04 5.47
N LEU A 146 -10.13 14.33 5.18
CA LEU A 146 -9.07 14.14 6.18
C LEU A 146 -8.21 15.39 6.27
N ASP A 147 -7.94 15.85 7.48
CA ASP A 147 -7.05 16.98 7.74
C ASP A 147 -5.59 16.52 7.91
N VAL A 148 -5.38 15.35 8.50
CA VAL A 148 -4.07 14.80 8.86
C VAL A 148 -4.02 13.30 8.57
N ILE A 149 -2.91 12.83 7.98
CA ILE A 149 -2.63 11.41 7.73
C ILE A 149 -1.29 11.05 8.37
N PHE A 150 -1.28 10.01 9.20
CA PHE A 150 -0.05 9.42 9.73
C PHE A 150 0.45 8.33 8.79
N ALA A 151 1.51 8.63 8.04
CA ALA A 151 2.12 7.72 7.07
C ALA A 151 3.28 6.96 7.73
N VAL A 152 2.99 5.75 8.23
CA VAL A 152 4.00 4.88 8.84
C VAL A 152 4.68 4.05 7.75
N ASP A 153 6.01 4.14 7.68
CA ASP A 153 6.79 3.53 6.61
C ASP A 153 7.75 2.47 7.14
N GLY A 154 7.42 1.21 6.87
CA GLY A 154 8.26 0.05 7.16
C GLY A 154 9.01 -0.47 5.93
N SER A 155 9.09 0.30 4.85
CA SER A 155 9.65 -0.15 3.57
C SER A 155 11.15 -0.46 3.67
N ALA A 156 11.59 -1.39 2.84
CA ALA A 156 12.94 -1.92 2.80
C ALA A 156 13.71 -1.38 1.58
N ASP A 157 13.79 -0.05 1.44
CA ASP A 157 14.20 0.61 0.19
C ASP A 157 15.72 0.66 -0.07
N THR A 158 16.54 0.63 0.99
CA THR A 158 18.01 0.73 0.85
C THR A 158 18.66 -0.63 0.56
N ALA A 159 19.66 -0.65 -0.34
CA ALA A 159 20.45 -1.84 -0.67
C ALA A 159 21.94 -1.67 -0.28
N PHE A 160 22.43 -2.53 0.64
CA PHE A 160 23.81 -2.62 1.20
C PHE A 160 24.36 -1.40 2.00
N PRO A 161 25.44 -1.60 2.79
CA PRO A 161 25.40 -1.90 4.23
C PRO A 161 24.59 -0.88 5.04
N GLY A 162 23.70 -1.36 5.91
CA GLY A 162 22.57 -0.57 6.44
C GLY A 162 21.35 -0.65 5.50
N ALA A 163 21.10 -1.83 4.95
CA ALA A 163 20.00 -2.12 4.02
C ALA A 163 18.63 -2.16 4.73
N TYR A 164 17.55 -2.21 3.96
CA TYR A 164 16.18 -2.42 4.42
C TYR A 164 15.59 -1.30 5.30
N TRP A 165 16.04 -0.07 5.08
CA TRP A 165 15.42 1.11 5.68
C TRP A 165 14.62 1.89 4.64
N PRO A 166 13.57 2.62 5.06
CA PRO A 166 12.83 3.48 4.17
C PRO A 166 13.70 4.66 3.70
N ASN A 167 13.49 5.11 2.48
CA ASN A 167 14.18 6.29 1.90
C ASN A 167 13.22 7.33 1.31
N GLY A 168 11.92 7.20 1.61
CA GLY A 168 10.86 8.08 1.10
C GLY A 168 10.30 7.68 -0.27
N THR A 169 10.70 6.53 -0.83
CA THR A 169 10.23 6.06 -2.15
C THR A 169 8.70 6.00 -2.24
N ALA A 170 8.02 5.49 -1.22
CA ALA A 170 6.56 5.38 -1.23
C ALA A 170 5.84 6.74 -1.24
N LEU A 171 6.34 7.72 -0.47
CA LEU A 171 5.80 9.08 -0.50
C LEU A 171 6.04 9.74 -1.86
N LEU A 172 7.24 9.58 -2.42
CA LEU A 172 7.57 10.16 -3.71
C LEU A 172 6.74 9.54 -4.84
N ALA A 173 6.50 8.22 -4.81
CA ALA A 173 5.63 7.54 -5.77
C ALA A 173 4.20 8.07 -5.69
N THR A 174 3.67 8.25 -4.48
CA THR A 174 2.32 8.84 -4.26
C THR A 174 2.26 10.28 -4.77
N TYR A 175 3.29 11.10 -4.48
CA TYR A 175 3.40 12.46 -5.01
C TYR A 175 3.44 12.47 -6.54
N GLN A 176 4.26 11.62 -7.18
CA GLN A 176 4.31 11.53 -8.63
C GLN A 176 2.97 11.11 -9.24
N ARG A 177 2.24 10.18 -8.59
CA ARG A 177 0.87 9.83 -8.99
C ARG A 177 -0.08 11.02 -8.88
N SER A 178 0.03 11.83 -7.82
CA SER A 178 -0.79 13.05 -7.66
C SER A 178 -0.62 14.07 -8.79
N LEU A 179 0.54 14.07 -9.46
CA LEU A 179 0.85 14.93 -10.60
C LEU A 179 0.26 14.42 -11.92
N LEU A 180 -0.17 13.16 -11.97
CA LEU A 180 -0.88 12.64 -13.13
C LEU A 180 -2.22 13.36 -13.23
N LYS A 181 -2.51 13.97 -14.39
CA LYS A 181 -3.80 14.61 -14.67
C LYS A 181 -4.90 13.55 -14.74
N THR A 182 -5.44 13.18 -13.59
CA THR A 182 -6.69 12.42 -13.49
C THR A 182 -7.85 13.40 -13.30
N GLU A 183 -9.05 13.03 -13.75
CA GLU A 183 -10.25 13.88 -13.61
C GLU A 183 -10.57 14.25 -12.16
N LEU A 184 -10.04 13.49 -11.19
CA LEU A 184 -10.27 13.67 -9.76
C LEU A 184 -9.21 14.49 -9.04
N GLY A 185 -8.03 14.70 -9.65
CA GLY A 185 -6.91 15.49 -9.10
C GLY A 185 -6.72 15.35 -7.59
N LEU A 186 -6.03 14.30 -7.13
CA LEU A 186 -5.83 14.06 -5.69
C LEU A 186 -4.66 14.91 -5.19
N PRO A 187 -4.88 15.97 -4.40
CA PRO A 187 -3.80 16.85 -3.98
C PRO A 187 -2.92 16.16 -2.94
N PHE A 188 -1.60 16.29 -3.11
CA PHE A 188 -0.59 15.73 -2.23
C PHE A 188 0.53 16.75 -2.02
N PRO A 189 1.11 16.87 -0.81
CA PRO A 189 2.20 17.81 -0.60
C PRO A 189 3.42 17.44 -1.45
N SER A 190 4.23 18.45 -1.78
CA SER A 190 5.47 18.22 -2.51
C SER A 190 6.44 17.37 -1.68
N ILE A 191 6.98 16.34 -2.33
CA ILE A 191 7.95 15.41 -1.74
C ILE A 191 9.28 15.56 -2.50
N PRO A 192 10.43 15.75 -1.80
CA PRO A 192 11.73 15.81 -2.45
C PRO A 192 12.14 14.45 -3.03
N ASP A 193 13.08 14.45 -3.97
CA ASP A 193 13.69 13.23 -4.49
C ASP A 193 14.42 12.43 -3.40
N GLN A 194 14.65 11.12 -3.60
CA GLN A 194 15.22 10.26 -2.57
C GLN A 194 16.60 10.72 -2.05
N ASN A 195 17.45 11.29 -2.90
CA ASN A 195 18.77 11.74 -2.45
C ASN A 195 18.62 12.92 -1.50
N THR A 196 17.79 13.89 -1.86
CA THR A 196 17.47 15.03 -0.99
C THR A 196 16.77 14.56 0.29
N PHE A 197 15.82 13.62 0.19
CA PHE A 197 15.08 13.05 1.31
C PHE A 197 16.01 12.45 2.37
N VAL A 198 16.97 11.63 1.94
CA VAL A 198 17.97 10.99 2.81
C VAL A 198 19.00 12.00 3.34
N ASN A 199 19.52 12.90 2.48
CA ASN A 199 20.53 13.89 2.89
C ASN A 199 20.01 14.89 3.93
N LEU A 200 18.71 15.21 3.90
CA LEU A 200 18.05 16.03 4.91
C LEU A 200 17.67 15.25 6.18
N GLY A 201 17.87 13.93 6.20
CA GLY A 201 17.52 13.07 7.33
C GLY A 201 16.01 12.87 7.50
N LEU A 202 15.20 13.07 6.46
CA LEU A 202 13.74 12.91 6.55
C LEU A 202 13.32 11.44 6.76
N ASN A 203 14.22 10.50 6.47
CA ASN A 203 14.05 9.07 6.70
C ASN A 203 14.56 8.59 8.07
N SER A 204 15.05 9.48 8.93
CA SER A 204 15.54 9.12 10.27
C SER A 204 14.67 9.62 11.42
N GLN A 205 13.68 10.45 11.10
CA GLN A 205 12.76 10.99 12.09
C GLN A 205 11.40 11.35 11.49
N PRO A 206 10.35 11.39 12.33
CA PRO A 206 9.06 11.91 11.95
C PRO A 206 9.14 13.30 11.31
N THR A 207 8.44 13.49 10.20
CA THR A 207 8.47 14.72 9.40
C THR A 207 7.07 15.10 8.95
N PHE A 208 6.75 16.40 9.01
CA PHE A 208 5.49 16.93 8.51
C PHE A 208 5.65 17.45 7.07
N PHE A 209 4.76 17.04 6.17
CA PHE A 209 4.66 17.55 4.81
C PHE A 209 3.30 18.20 4.59
N GLY A 210 3.27 19.37 3.93
CA GLY A 210 2.05 20.13 3.66
C GLY A 210 1.76 21.27 4.63
N CYS A 211 2.70 21.63 5.52
CA CYS A 211 2.53 22.76 6.44
C CYS A 211 2.45 24.13 5.76
N ASP A 212 3.12 24.29 4.62
CA ASP A 212 3.11 25.56 3.87
C ASP A 212 2.03 25.53 2.79
N ALA A 213 0.89 26.14 3.10
CA ALA A 213 -0.24 26.27 2.19
C ALA A 213 0.12 26.97 0.87
N LYS A 214 1.19 27.77 0.82
CA LYS A 214 1.65 28.42 -0.43
C LYS A 214 2.30 27.45 -1.41
N ASN A 215 2.80 26.32 -0.91
CA ASN A 215 3.42 25.26 -1.72
C ASN A 215 2.41 24.18 -2.13
N LEU A 216 1.14 24.34 -1.78
CA LEU A 216 0.06 23.45 -2.19
C LEU A 216 -0.70 24.09 -3.34
N THR A 217 -0.81 23.37 -4.45
CA THR A 217 -1.65 23.79 -5.59
C THR A 217 -3.14 23.70 -5.26
N GLU A 218 -3.52 22.79 -4.36
CA GLU A 218 -4.88 22.53 -3.90
C GLU A 218 -4.81 22.05 -2.43
N PRO A 219 -5.87 22.22 -1.61
CA PRO A 219 -5.86 21.76 -0.22
C PRO A 219 -5.61 20.25 -0.12
N SER A 220 -4.48 19.84 0.47
CA SER A 220 -4.15 18.45 0.77
C SER A 220 -4.11 18.20 2.28
N PRO A 221 -4.37 16.97 2.76
CA PRO A 221 -4.13 16.60 4.15
C PRO A 221 -2.65 16.84 4.53
N LEU A 222 -2.41 17.22 5.77
CA LEU A 222 -1.09 17.25 6.38
C LEU A 222 -0.58 15.80 6.51
N ILE A 223 0.59 15.50 5.96
CA ILE A 223 1.18 14.16 6.06
C ILE A 223 2.22 14.15 7.18
N VAL A 224 1.96 13.37 8.22
CA VAL A 224 2.91 13.05 9.28
C VAL A 224 3.61 11.76 8.91
N TYR A 225 4.77 11.87 8.25
CA TYR A 225 5.58 10.72 7.87
C TYR A 225 6.34 10.19 9.08
N ILE A 226 6.27 8.88 9.33
CA ILE A 226 6.94 8.19 10.44
C ILE A 226 7.74 7.02 9.85
N PRO A 227 9.04 7.22 9.55
CA PRO A 227 9.88 6.16 9.02
C PRO A 227 10.32 5.19 10.11
N ASN A 228 10.37 3.90 9.80
CA ASN A 228 11.11 2.91 10.58
C ASN A 228 12.57 3.34 10.66
N HIS A 229 13.12 3.41 11.88
CA HIS A 229 14.49 3.85 12.13
C HIS A 229 15.00 3.20 13.43
N PRO A 230 16.30 2.89 13.58
CA PRO A 230 16.82 2.23 14.77
C PRO A 230 16.94 3.20 15.96
N TYR A 231 15.98 3.16 16.89
CA TYR A 231 16.01 3.91 18.15
C TYR A 231 16.61 3.04 19.27
N THR A 232 16.04 1.85 19.46
CA THR A 232 16.47 0.88 20.48
C THR A 232 16.79 -0.49 19.90
N TYR A 233 16.39 -0.75 18.66
CA TYR A 233 16.64 -2.01 17.97
C TYR A 233 16.69 -1.80 16.45
N ASN A 234 17.48 -2.62 15.75
CA ASN A 234 17.51 -2.64 14.29
C ASN A 234 16.31 -3.46 13.78
N SER A 235 15.17 -2.82 13.59
CA SER A 235 13.91 -3.42 13.14
C SER A 235 13.78 -3.60 11.61
N ASN A 236 14.87 -3.43 10.87
CA ASN A 236 14.96 -3.58 9.41
C ASN A 236 15.12 -5.06 9.01
N ILE A 237 14.17 -5.90 9.44
CA ILE A 237 14.14 -7.32 9.06
C ILE A 237 13.74 -7.49 7.60
N SER A 238 14.16 -8.60 6.99
CA SER A 238 13.84 -8.90 5.59
C SER A 238 12.35 -9.16 5.40
N THR A 239 11.80 -8.70 4.27
CA THR A 239 10.44 -9.05 3.82
C THR A 239 10.23 -10.57 3.73
N PHE A 240 11.30 -11.35 3.53
CA PHE A 240 11.25 -12.81 3.42
C PHE A 240 11.46 -13.54 4.76
N GLN A 241 11.60 -12.81 5.88
CA GLN A 241 11.67 -13.40 7.21
C GLN A 241 10.25 -13.75 7.70
N LEU A 242 9.85 -15.01 7.50
CA LEU A 242 8.52 -15.50 7.84
C LEU A 242 8.36 -15.94 9.31
N GLU A 243 9.48 -16.04 10.03
CA GLU A 243 9.48 -16.42 11.44
C GLU A 243 10.36 -15.44 12.23
N THR A 244 9.85 -15.02 13.39
CA THR A 244 10.54 -14.11 14.30
C THR A 244 10.29 -14.60 15.71
N ASN A 245 11.35 -14.76 16.51
CA ASN A 245 11.18 -15.20 17.89
C ASN A 245 10.56 -14.08 18.76
N ASN A 246 10.01 -14.45 19.92
CA ASN A 246 9.32 -13.48 20.79
C ASN A 246 10.22 -12.31 21.22
N THR A 247 11.49 -12.56 21.54
CA THR A 247 12.42 -11.51 21.99
C THR A 247 12.71 -10.48 20.89
N GLU A 248 12.94 -10.95 19.66
CA GLU A 248 13.14 -10.10 18.49
C GLU A 248 11.86 -9.32 18.16
N ARG A 249 10.71 -9.99 18.12
CA ARG A 249 9.40 -9.33 17.92
C ARG A 249 9.18 -8.21 18.92
N ASP A 250 9.39 -8.49 20.21
CA ASP A 250 9.17 -7.51 21.28
C ASP A 250 10.13 -6.32 21.14
N SER A 251 11.36 -6.57 20.71
CA SER A 251 12.35 -5.52 20.44
C SER A 251 11.96 -4.65 19.23
N ILE A 252 11.42 -5.26 18.17
CA ILE A 252 10.88 -4.55 17.00
C ILE A 252 9.69 -3.67 17.39
N ILE A 253 8.73 -4.22 18.14
CA ILE A 253 7.56 -3.47 18.62
C ILE A 253 7.99 -2.31 19.53
N GLN A 254 8.91 -2.56 20.46
CA GLN A 254 9.45 -1.52 21.34
C GLN A 254 10.18 -0.43 20.56
N ASN A 255 10.91 -0.78 19.50
CA ASN A 255 11.52 0.19 18.61
C ASN A 255 10.47 1.04 17.88
N GLY A 256 9.42 0.42 17.32
CA GLY A 256 8.31 1.14 16.68
C GLY A 256 7.60 2.11 17.63
N TYR A 257 7.38 1.71 18.88
CA TYR A 257 6.89 2.62 19.92
C TYR A 257 7.82 3.82 20.14
N ASN A 258 9.13 3.58 20.24
CA ASN A 258 10.11 4.65 20.42
C ASN A 258 10.21 5.58 19.21
N VAL A 259 10.07 5.05 17.99
CA VAL A 259 9.97 5.84 16.76
C VAL A 259 8.74 6.77 16.83
N ALA A 260 7.56 6.22 17.09
CA ALA A 260 6.30 6.98 17.09
C ALA A 260 6.23 8.01 18.23
N THR A 261 6.84 7.74 19.37
CA THR A 261 6.82 8.61 20.56
C THR A 261 8.03 9.53 20.66
N ARG A 262 8.99 9.44 19.73
CA ARG A 262 10.32 10.08 19.83
C ARG A 262 11.03 9.73 21.15
N GLY A 263 10.93 8.46 21.54
CA GLY A 263 11.39 7.92 22.81
C GLY A 263 10.71 8.63 23.98
N ASN A 264 9.38 8.60 24.05
CA ASN A 264 8.59 9.32 25.06
C ASN A 264 8.91 10.83 25.18
N GLY A 265 9.14 11.48 24.04
CA GLY A 265 9.50 12.89 23.97
C GLY A 265 10.90 13.22 24.51
N THR A 266 11.75 12.22 24.78
CA THR A 266 13.10 12.46 25.30
C THR A 266 14.02 13.01 24.21
N LEU A 267 13.81 12.61 22.96
CA LEU A 267 14.56 13.09 21.79
C LEU A 267 13.99 14.38 21.20
N ASP A 268 12.72 14.65 21.45
CA ASP A 268 12.03 15.87 21.07
C ASP A 268 10.89 16.13 22.07
N LYS A 269 11.10 17.13 22.94
CA LYS A 269 10.15 17.47 24.01
C LYS A 269 8.87 18.11 23.48
N ASP A 270 8.92 18.68 22.27
CA ASP A 270 7.79 19.34 21.65
C ASP A 270 6.95 18.36 20.83
N TRP A 271 7.48 17.19 20.47
CA TRP A 271 6.78 16.17 19.69
C TRP A 271 5.36 15.83 20.20
N PRO A 272 5.13 15.57 21.50
CA PRO A 272 3.77 15.34 22.00
C PRO A 272 2.84 16.55 21.78
N SER A 273 3.37 17.77 21.83
CA SER A 273 2.62 18.99 21.57
C SER A 273 2.35 19.17 20.07
N CYS A 274 3.30 18.81 19.21
CA CYS A 274 3.15 18.82 17.75
C CYS A 274 2.08 17.83 17.27
N LEU A 275 1.93 16.69 17.96
CA LEU A 275 0.86 15.73 17.71
C LEU A 275 -0.48 16.12 18.34
N GLY A 276 -0.44 16.96 19.38
CA GLY A 276 -1.62 17.45 20.07
C GLY A 276 -2.41 18.40 19.17
N VAL A 277 -3.42 17.86 18.48
CA VAL A 277 -4.43 18.68 17.81
C VAL A 277 -5.22 19.41 18.90
N ARG A 278 -5.11 20.74 18.95
CA ARG A 278 -6.01 21.59 19.73
C ARG A 278 -7.23 21.97 18.93
#